data_AF-A0A932K1W4-F1
#
_entry.id   AF-A0A932K1W4-F1
#
_cell.length_a   1.000
_cell.length_b   1.000
_cell.length_c   1.000
_cell.angle_alpha   90.00
_cell.angle_beta   90.00
_cell.angle_gamma   90.00
#
_symmetry.space_group_name_H-M   'P 1'
#
loop_
_entity.id
_entity.type
_entity.pdbx_description
1 polymer ?
#
loop_
_entity_poly.entity_id
_entity_poly.type
_entity_poly.pdbx_seq_one_letter_code
_entity_poly.pdbx_strand_id
1 'polypeptide(L)' 'LGLIDNLIRTILIGARTRLHPLIVFFSVLGGVFLIGPLGLLLGPVVIVIAFFLLEILKLKLVNNKTT' A
#
# COMPACT_ATOMS: atom_id res chain seq x y z
N LEU A 1 -11.73 -16.28 -18.26
CA LEU A 1 -12.43 -16.49 -16.99
C LEU A 1 -11.39 -16.39 -15.87
N GLY A 2 -11.40 -15.33 -15.05
CA GLY A 2 -10.44 -15.16 -13.93
C GLY A 2 -9.87 -13.75 -13.69
N LEU A 3 -9.92 -12.82 -14.65
CA LEU A 3 -9.40 -11.45 -14.46
C LEU A 3 -10.27 -10.63 -13.50
N ILE A 4 -11.58 -10.83 -13.54
CA ILE A 4 -12.55 -10.17 -12.66
C ILE A 4 -12.40 -10.65 -11.21
N ASP A 5 -12.20 -11.96 -10.98
CA ASP A 5 -12.00 -12.49 -9.63
C ASP A 5 -10.68 -12.06 -8.99
N ASN A 6 -9.62 -11.91 -9.79
CA ASN A 6 -8.33 -11.41 -9.30
C ASN A 6 -8.34 -9.89 -9.00
N LEU A 7 -9.19 -9.11 -9.67
CA LEU A 7 -9.36 -7.68 -9.40
C LEU A 7 -10.19 -7.45 -8.13
N ILE A 8 -11.25 -8.25 -7.95
CA ILE A 8 -12.11 -8.23 -6.75
C ILE A 8 -11.32 -8.64 -5.49
N ARG A 9 -10.42 -9.61 -5.60
CA ARG A 9 -9.53 -10.03 -4.49
C ARG A 9 -8.55 -8.94 -4.06
N THR A 10 -8.04 -8.15 -5.01
CA THR A 10 -7.11 -7.04 -4.75
C THR A 10 -7.80 -5.87 -4.01
N ILE A 11 -9.06 -5.58 -4.34
CA ILE A 11 -9.87 -4.53 -3.68
C ILE A 11 -10.31 -4.99 -2.27
N LEU A 12 -10.69 -6.26 -2.11
CA LEU A 12 -11.24 -6.76 -0.84
C LEU A 12 -10.17 -6.97 0.25
N ILE A 13 -8.92 -7.25 -0.13
CA ILE A 13 -7.79 -7.38 0.82
C ILE A 13 -7.23 -6.00 1.23
N GLY A 14 -7.39 -4.96 0.40
CA GLY A 14 -7.05 -3.58 0.74
C GLY A 14 -7.84 -3.00 1.94
N ALA A 15 -8.90 -3.67 2.38
CA ALA A 15 -9.80 -3.22 3.45
C ALA A 15 -9.30 -3.47 4.89
N ARG A 16 -8.17 -4.15 5.12
CA ARG A 16 -7.68 -4.43 6.50
C ARG A 16 -6.56 -3.51 6.99
N THR A 17 -5.95 -2.72 6.10
CA THR A 17 -4.98 -1.69 6.50
C THR A 17 -5.69 -0.35 6.56
N ARG A 18 -5.70 0.29 7.74
CA ARG A 18 -6.30 1.62 7.97
C ARG A 18 -5.44 2.74 7.35
N LEU A 19 -5.06 2.61 6.08
CA LEU A 19 -4.37 3.70 5.38
C LEU A 19 -5.36 4.82 5.13
N HIS A 20 -4.99 6.03 5.54
CA HIS A 20 -5.83 7.20 5.36
C HIS A 20 -6.11 7.40 3.85
N PRO A 21 -7.36 7.64 3.43
CA PRO A 21 -7.71 7.78 2.00
C PRO A 21 -6.85 8.80 1.25
N LEU A 22 -6.44 9.89 1.91
CA LEU A 22 -5.53 10.89 1.33
C LEU A 22 -4.16 10.31 0.94
N ILE A 23 -3.62 9.36 1.71
CA ILE A 23 -2.34 8.72 1.40
C ILE A 23 -2.46 7.94 0.09
N VAL A 24 -3.57 7.20 -0.07
CA VAL A 24 -3.86 6.47 -1.30
C VAL A 24 -4.05 7.45 -2.46
N PHE A 25 -4.80 8.53 -2.26
CA PHE A 25 -5.03 9.57 -3.27
C PHE A 25 -3.73 10.18 -3.78
N PHE A 26 -2.85 10.62 -2.88
CA PHE A 26 -1.55 11.18 -3.26
C PHE A 26 -0.63 10.13 -3.89
N SER A 27 -0.69 8.87 -3.46
CA SER A 27 0.09 7.80 -4.08
C SER A 27 -0.32 7.57 -5.54
N VAL A 28 -1.62 7.65 -5.84
CA VAL A 28 -2.16 7.52 -7.20
C VAL A 28 -1.77 8.75 -8.03
N LEU A 29 -1.97 9.96 -7.52
CA LEU A 29 -1.60 11.19 -8.24
C LEU A 29 -0.11 11.25 -8.55
N GLY A 30 0.73 10.99 -7.54
CA GLY A 30 2.18 10.96 -7.71
C GLY A 30 2.63 9.85 -8.67
N GLY A 31 2.04 8.65 -8.55
CA GLY A 31 2.30 7.55 -9.48
C GLY A 31 1.95 7.94 -10.91
N VAL A 32 0.76 8.47 -11.15
CA VAL A 32 0.32 8.86 -12.49
C VAL A 32 1.20 9.96 -13.08
N PHE A 33 1.62 10.91 -12.27
CA PHE A 33 2.50 11.99 -12.71
C PHE A 33 3.90 11.50 -13.12
N LEU A 34 4.45 10.50 -12.41
CA LEU A 34 5.82 10.01 -12.64
C LEU A 34 5.92 8.94 -13.73
N ILE A 35 4.94 8.04 -13.82
CA ILE A 35 4.99 6.82 -14.65
C ILE A 35 3.73 6.63 -15.51
N GLY A 36 2.86 7.63 -15.59
CA GLY A 36 1.68 7.62 -16.45
C GLY A 36 0.58 6.68 -15.94
N PRO A 37 -0.29 6.15 -16.81
CA PRO A 37 -1.43 5.32 -16.39
C PRO A 37 -1.09 4.11 -15.51
N LEU A 38 0.13 3.56 -15.65
CA LEU A 38 0.63 2.47 -14.79
C LEU A 38 0.78 2.88 -13.32
N GLY A 39 0.96 4.18 -13.05
CA GLY A 39 1.03 4.76 -11.72
C GLY A 39 -0.25 4.62 -10.90
N LEU A 40 -1.40 4.37 -11.54
CA LEU A 40 -2.67 4.13 -10.84
C LEU A 40 -2.62 2.86 -9.97
N LEU A 41 -1.88 1.86 -10.42
CA LEU A 41 -1.64 0.59 -9.71
C LEU A 41 -0.35 0.65 -8.89
N LEU A 42 0.75 1.12 -9.49
CA LEU A 42 2.06 1.10 -8.86
C LEU A 42 2.17 2.07 -7.68
N GLY A 43 1.49 3.23 -7.72
CA GLY A 43 1.50 4.21 -6.64
C GLY A 43 1.04 3.63 -5.29
N PRO A 44 -0.19 3.09 -5.21
CA PRO A 44 -0.68 2.44 -3.99
C PRO A 44 0.17 1.24 -3.55
N VAL A 45 0.69 0.45 -4.49
CA VAL A 45 1.53 -0.73 -4.16
C VAL A 45 2.80 -0.30 -3.44
N VAL A 46 3.49 0.73 -3.95
CA VAL A 46 4.71 1.26 -3.32
C VAL A 46 4.41 1.80 -1.92
N ILE A 47 3.30 2.52 -1.73
CA ILE A 47 2.91 3.06 -0.42
C ILE A 47 2.64 1.94 0.58
N VAL A 48 1.94 0.87 0.19
CA VAL A 48 1.64 -0.27 1.06
C VAL A 48 2.92 -0.96 1.52
N ILE A 49 3.88 -1.17 0.61
CA ILE A 49 5.17 -1.79 0.94
C ILE A 49 5.95 -0.92 1.92
N ALA A 50 5.98 0.41 1.70
CA ALA A 50 6.65 1.34 2.60
C ALA A 50 6.02 1.31 4.01
N PHE A 51 4.69 1.35 4.12
CA PHE A 51 4.00 1.26 5.41
C PHE A 51 4.27 -0.06 6.12
N PHE A 52 4.24 -1.18 5.40
CA PHE A 52 4.53 -2.49 5.96
C PHE A 52 5.97 -2.59 6.48
N LEU A 53 6.94 -2.03 5.74
CA LEU A 53 8.33 -1.98 6.18
C LEU A 53 8.51 -1.15 7.46
N LEU A 54 7.85 0.01 7.53
CA LEU A 54 7.85 0.86 8.73
C LEU A 54 7.23 0.15 9.93
N GLU A 55 6.16 -0.61 9.72
CA GLU A 55 5.51 -1.39 10.77
C GLU A 55 6.43 -2.47 11.33
N ILE A 56 7.10 -3.24 10.47
CA ILE A 56 8.10 -4.24 10.90
C ILE A 56 9.26 -3.58 11.66
N LEU A 57 9.77 -2.45 11.15
CA LEU A 57 10.85 -1.74 11.81
C LEU A 57 10.43 -1.25 13.20
N LYS A 58 9.22 -0.69 13.33
CA LYS A 58 8.66 -0.25 14.60
C LYS A 58 8.54 -1.43 15.58
N LEU A 59 8.06 -2.58 15.12
CA LEU A 59 7.98 -3.79 15.95
C LEU A 59 9.36 -4.21 16.46
N LYS A 60 10.38 -4.22 15.60
CA LYS A 60 11.76 -4.56 15.99
C LYS A 60 12.36 -3.55 16.96
N LEU A 61 12.07 -2.25 16.79
CA LEU A 61 12.56 -1.19 17.66
C LEU A 61 11.86 -1.18 19.03
N VAL A 62 10.57 -1.48 19.10
CA VAL A 62 9.82 -1.59 20.35
C VAL A 62 10.26 -2.82 21.14
N ASN A 63 10.40 -3.98 20.48
CA ASN A 63 10.79 -5.24 21.13
C ASN A 63 12.24 -5.22 21.64
N ASN A 64 13.12 -4.40 21.05
CA ASN A 64 14.51 -4.25 21.48
C ASN A 64 14.70 -3.31 22.69
N LYS A 65 13.62 -2.70 23.21
CA LYS A 65 13.69 -1.83 24.40
C LYS A 65 13.25 -2.54 25.69
N THR A 66 12.77 -3.79 25.59
CA THR A 66 12.23 -4.57 26.72
C THR A 66 13.15 -5.71 27.16
N THR A 67 14.38 -5.75 26.66
CA THR A 67 15.49 -6.60 27.13
C THR A 67 16.63 -5.69 27.54
#